data_AF-A0A473IL96-F1
#
_entry.id   AF-A0A473IL96-F1
#
_cell.length_a   1.000
_cell.length_b   1.000
_cell.length_c   1.000
_cell.angle_alpha   90.00
_cell.angle_beta   90.00
_cell.angle_gamma   90.00
#
_symmetry.space_group_name_H-M   'P 1'
#
loop_
_entity.id
_entity.type
_entity.pdbx_description
1 polymer ?
#
loop_
_entity_poly.entity_id
_entity_poly.type
_entity_poly.pdbx_seq_one_letter_code
_entity_poly.pdbx_strand_id
1 'polypeptide(L)'
;MQHLNVNAKKPIATASCRMKLPHKHSDGGIAMSYTHLTTAERVKIETYLELGMSIRSIARRLGRQPSTVSREIRRNPDYVAERARKRYEKAKTNCGAKTKLDDTMRRTIVEKLRATWSPEQIVGRLYAGKIAFSTIYRWIYAGRIDVPLTVLRQKGKRQKPTETRGR
;
A
#
# COMPACT_ATOMS: atom_id res chain seq x y z
N MET A 1 -57.55 -47.35 6.52
CA MET A 1 -56.82 -48.07 5.46
C MET A 1 -55.34 -47.96 5.74
N GLN A 2 -54.75 -49.11 6.07
CA GLN A 2 -53.30 -49.33 6.13
C GLN A 2 -52.75 -49.18 4.70
N HIS A 3 -51.49 -48.74 4.57
CA HIS A 3 -50.44 -49.48 3.86
C HIS A 3 -49.10 -48.76 4.07
N LEU A 4 -48.15 -49.52 4.59
CA LEU A 4 -46.73 -49.20 4.68
C LEU A 4 -46.13 -49.08 3.28
N ASN A 5 -45.12 -48.22 3.08
CA ASN A 5 -44.01 -48.63 2.23
C ASN A 5 -42.66 -48.07 2.69
N VAL A 6 -41.75 -49.03 2.88
CA VAL A 6 -40.33 -48.97 3.17
C VAL A 6 -39.55 -48.82 1.85
N ASN A 7 -38.57 -47.92 1.77
CA ASN A 7 -37.23 -48.32 1.31
C ASN A 7 -36.21 -47.18 1.40
N ALA A 8 -35.14 -47.45 2.14
CA ALA A 8 -33.86 -46.77 2.03
C ALA A 8 -33.03 -47.40 0.90
N LYS A 9 -32.27 -46.58 0.16
CA LYS A 9 -31.03 -46.85 -0.64
C LYS A 9 -30.91 -45.72 -1.68
N LYS A 10 -29.80 -45.07 -2.02
CA LYS A 10 -28.38 -44.93 -1.63
C LYS A 10 -27.90 -43.69 -2.42
N PRO A 11 -26.81 -43.01 -2.04
CA PRO A 11 -26.33 -41.81 -2.76
C PRO A 11 -25.74 -42.19 -4.12
N ILE A 12 -26.15 -41.48 -5.18
CA ILE A 12 -25.57 -41.63 -6.51
C ILE A 12 -24.27 -40.80 -6.54
N ALA A 13 -23.16 -41.51 -6.47
CA ALA A 13 -21.85 -40.97 -6.79
C ALA A 13 -21.82 -40.58 -8.27
N THR A 14 -21.69 -39.28 -8.56
CA THR A 14 -21.29 -38.82 -9.88
C THR A 14 -19.77 -38.59 -9.87
N ALA A 15 -19.06 -39.64 -10.27
CA ALA A 15 -17.68 -39.55 -10.69
C ALA A 15 -17.62 -38.70 -11.98
N SER A 16 -17.41 -37.39 -11.85
CA SER A 16 -16.99 -36.57 -12.99
C SER A 16 -15.47 -36.58 -13.05
N CYS A 17 -14.96 -37.38 -13.98
CA CYS A 17 -13.58 -37.39 -14.42
C CYS A 17 -13.19 -35.99 -14.90
N ARG A 18 -12.62 -35.17 -14.01
CA ARG A 18 -12.07 -33.86 -14.42
C ARG A 18 -10.70 -34.12 -15.03
N MET A 19 -10.69 -34.17 -16.37
CA MET A 19 -9.48 -34.13 -17.19
C MET A 19 -8.44 -33.21 -16.55
N LYS A 20 -7.32 -33.81 -16.15
CA LYS A 20 -6.21 -33.13 -15.50
C LYS A 20 -5.52 -32.29 -16.57
N LEU A 21 -6.01 -31.06 -16.75
CA LEU A 21 -5.34 -30.07 -17.58
C LEU A 21 -3.89 -29.96 -17.11
N PRO A 22 -2.90 -30.04 -18.01
CA PRO A 22 -1.49 -29.99 -17.63
C PRO A 22 -1.24 -28.69 -16.88
N HIS A 23 -0.78 -28.81 -15.64
CA HIS A 23 -0.20 -27.70 -14.91
C HIS A 23 1.07 -27.30 -15.65
N LYS A 24 0.94 -26.32 -16.56
CA LYS A 24 2.08 -25.59 -17.11
C LYS A 24 2.73 -24.86 -15.93
N HIS A 25 3.71 -25.48 -15.31
CA HIS A 25 4.67 -24.78 -14.48
C HIS A 25 5.49 -23.95 -15.46
N SER A 26 5.12 -22.67 -15.59
CA SER A 26 5.97 -21.69 -16.26
C SER A 26 7.16 -21.46 -15.33
N ASP A 27 8.25 -22.18 -15.59
CA ASP A 27 9.58 -21.93 -15.04
C ASP A 27 10.09 -20.60 -15.62
N GLY A 28 9.51 -19.50 -15.13
CA GLY A 28 10.03 -18.15 -15.30
C GLY A 28 10.41 -17.67 -13.92
N GLY A 29 11.72 -17.56 -13.65
CA GLY A 29 12.27 -17.17 -12.36
C GLY A 29 11.53 -15.95 -11.78
N ILE A 30 10.70 -16.21 -10.77
CA ILE A 30 9.95 -15.15 -10.08
C ILE A 30 10.95 -14.51 -9.13
N ALA A 31 11.56 -13.40 -9.57
CA ALA A 31 12.09 -12.43 -8.63
C ALA A 31 10.99 -12.17 -7.60
N MET A 32 11.24 -12.51 -6.34
CA MET A 32 10.33 -12.34 -5.19
C MET A 32 10.13 -10.85 -4.84
N SER A 33 10.00 -9.99 -5.84
CA SER A 33 9.59 -8.61 -5.67
C SER A 33 8.10 -8.59 -5.35
N TYR A 34 7.77 -8.11 -4.15
CA TYR A 34 6.39 -7.91 -3.74
C TYR A 34 5.74 -6.86 -4.65
N THR A 35 4.83 -7.30 -5.51
CA THR A 35 4.10 -6.43 -6.44
C THR A 35 2.65 -6.30 -6.00
N HIS A 36 2.19 -5.07 -5.82
CA HIS A 36 0.80 -4.79 -5.50
C HIS A 36 -0.11 -5.11 -6.69
N LEU A 37 -1.36 -5.49 -6.40
CA LEU A 37 -2.39 -5.57 -7.43
C LEU A 37 -2.65 -4.17 -7.98
N THR A 38 -2.73 -4.06 -9.29
CA THR A 38 -3.10 -2.86 -10.03
C THR A 38 -4.61 -2.63 -9.98
N THR A 39 -5.06 -1.44 -10.34
CA THR A 39 -6.49 -1.13 -10.46
C THR A 39 -7.17 -2.03 -11.49
N ALA A 40 -6.54 -2.25 -12.64
CA ALA A 40 -7.06 -3.11 -13.70
C ALA A 40 -7.19 -4.57 -13.25
N GLU A 41 -6.22 -5.10 -12.49
CA GLU A 41 -6.31 -6.45 -11.92
C GLU A 41 -7.47 -6.56 -10.94
N ARG A 42 -7.75 -5.54 -10.12
CA ARG A 42 -8.91 -5.56 -9.20
C ARG A 42 -10.25 -5.59 -9.94
N VAL A 43 -10.40 -4.79 -10.99
CA VAL A 43 -11.61 -4.81 -11.84
C VAL A 43 -11.79 -6.19 -12.50
N LYS A 44 -10.69 -6.79 -12.98
CA LYS A 44 -10.74 -8.16 -13.52
C LYS A 44 -11.16 -9.18 -12.45
N ILE A 45 -10.66 -9.07 -11.21
CA ILE A 45 -11.08 -9.96 -10.11
C ILE A 45 -12.59 -9.83 -9.86
N GLU A 46 -13.12 -8.61 -9.81
CA GLU A 46 -14.56 -8.34 -9.64
C GLU A 46 -15.39 -9.01 -10.76
N THR A 47 -15.10 -8.71 -12.02
CA THR A 47 -15.80 -9.33 -13.17
C THR A 47 -15.73 -10.86 -13.17
N TYR A 48 -14.59 -11.46 -12.80
CA TYR A 48 -14.47 -12.92 -12.76
C TYR A 48 -15.20 -13.56 -11.58
N LEU A 49 -15.38 -12.83 -10.47
CA LEU A 49 -16.20 -13.28 -9.35
C LEU A 49 -17.69 -13.24 -9.71
N GLU A 50 -18.14 -12.21 -10.41
CA GLU A 50 -19.50 -12.12 -10.96
C GLU A 50 -19.81 -13.27 -11.92
N LEU A 51 -18.82 -13.68 -12.71
CA LEU A 51 -18.89 -14.85 -13.59
C LEU A 51 -18.79 -16.20 -12.85
N GLY A 52 -18.72 -16.22 -11.52
CA GLY A 52 -18.68 -17.44 -10.71
C GLY A 52 -17.37 -18.24 -10.83
N MET A 53 -16.26 -17.62 -11.26
CA MET A 53 -15.00 -18.33 -11.42
C MET A 53 -14.33 -18.66 -10.08
N SER A 54 -13.67 -19.82 -10.00
CA SER A 54 -12.88 -20.17 -8.82
C SER A 54 -11.62 -19.31 -8.69
N ILE A 55 -11.17 -19.08 -7.46
CA ILE A 55 -9.95 -18.30 -7.14
C ILE A 55 -8.73 -18.79 -7.93
N ARG A 56 -8.56 -20.11 -8.09
CA ARG A 56 -7.46 -20.69 -8.88
C ARG A 56 -7.56 -20.36 -10.37
N SER A 57 -8.78 -20.28 -10.91
CA SER A 57 -9.01 -19.87 -12.30
C SER A 57 -8.66 -18.40 -12.51
N ILE A 58 -9.14 -17.54 -11.60
CA ILE A 58 -8.85 -16.10 -11.59
C ILE A 58 -7.34 -15.83 -11.55
N ALA A 59 -6.65 -16.47 -10.60
CA ALA A 59 -5.22 -16.34 -10.43
C ALA A 59 -4.42 -16.71 -11.69
N ARG A 60 -4.78 -17.82 -12.34
CA ARG A 60 -4.16 -18.24 -13.62
C ARG A 60 -4.38 -17.22 -14.73
N ARG A 61 -5.59 -16.67 -14.87
CA ARG A 61 -5.91 -15.64 -15.89
C ARG A 61 -5.16 -14.33 -15.65
N LEU A 62 -4.91 -13.98 -14.39
CA LEU A 62 -4.18 -12.77 -14.00
C LEU A 62 -2.65 -12.95 -14.01
N GLY A 63 -2.14 -14.17 -14.18
CA GLY A 63 -0.71 -14.46 -13.98
C GLY A 63 -0.24 -14.23 -12.54
N ARG A 64 -1.15 -14.39 -11.56
CA ARG A 64 -0.86 -14.16 -10.12
C ARG A 64 -0.95 -15.45 -9.33
N GLN A 65 -0.31 -15.48 -8.16
CA GLN A 65 -0.46 -16.60 -7.24
C GLN A 65 -1.91 -16.64 -6.68
N PRO A 66 -2.52 -17.84 -6.55
CA PRO A 66 -3.82 -17.99 -5.89
C PRO A 66 -3.89 -17.39 -4.49
N SER A 67 -2.79 -17.38 -3.74
CA SER A 67 -2.73 -16.79 -2.41
C SER A 67 -2.94 -15.26 -2.43
N THR A 68 -2.43 -14.57 -3.46
CA THR A 68 -2.60 -13.12 -3.63
C THR A 68 -4.06 -12.77 -3.83
N VAL A 69 -4.75 -13.49 -4.73
CA VAL A 69 -6.17 -13.29 -5.01
C VAL A 69 -7.01 -13.62 -3.77
N SER A 70 -6.74 -14.75 -3.11
CA SER A 70 -7.43 -15.14 -1.88
C SER A 70 -7.28 -14.10 -0.77
N ARG A 71 -6.06 -13.57 -0.55
CA ARG A 71 -5.80 -12.51 0.45
C ARG A 71 -6.51 -11.21 0.10
N GLU A 72 -6.64 -10.88 -1.19
CA GLU A 72 -7.36 -9.68 -1.64
C GLU A 72 -8.86 -9.79 -1.39
N ILE A 73 -9.47 -10.93 -1.72
CA ILE A 73 -10.89 -11.21 -1.49
C ILE A 73 -11.18 -11.23 0.02
N ARG A 74 -10.38 -11.95 0.81
CA ARG A 74 -10.56 -12.03 2.27
C ARG A 74 -10.49 -10.66 2.96
N ARG A 75 -9.74 -9.70 2.41
CA ARG A 75 -9.62 -8.34 2.98
C ARG A 75 -10.84 -7.46 2.70
N ASN A 76 -11.69 -7.83 1.73
CA ASN A 76 -12.83 -7.05 1.26
C ASN A 76 -14.08 -7.96 1.18
N PRO A 77 -14.90 -8.06 2.24
CA PRO A 77 -16.20 -8.71 2.16
C PRO A 77 -17.07 -7.96 1.14
N ASP A 78 -17.82 -8.71 0.32
CA ASP A 78 -18.55 -8.22 -0.85
C ASP A 78 -17.63 -7.47 -1.81
N TYR A 79 -16.84 -8.27 -2.55
CA TYR A 79 -15.71 -7.78 -3.32
C TYR A 79 -16.15 -6.79 -4.40
N VAL A 80 -15.84 -5.52 -4.18
CA VAL A 80 -16.01 -4.43 -5.14
C VAL A 80 -14.65 -3.79 -5.42
N ALA A 81 -14.23 -3.70 -6.68
CA ALA A 81 -12.88 -3.27 -7.05
C ALA A 81 -12.59 -1.83 -6.60
N GLU A 82 -13.59 -0.96 -6.69
CA GLU A 82 -13.49 0.43 -6.24
C GLU A 82 -13.27 0.52 -4.72
N ARG A 83 -14.02 -0.26 -3.92
CA ARG A 83 -13.86 -0.30 -2.45
C ARG A 83 -12.49 -0.85 -2.05
N ALA A 84 -12.04 -1.91 -2.72
CA ALA A 84 -10.73 -2.50 -2.50
C ALA A 84 -9.58 -1.51 -2.79
N ARG A 85 -9.70 -0.75 -3.88
CA ARG A 85 -8.76 0.33 -4.24
C ARG A 85 -8.77 1.45 -3.19
N LYS A 86 -9.93 2.00 -2.84
CA LYS A 86 -10.05 3.06 -1.81
C LYS A 86 -9.46 2.63 -0.47
N ARG A 87 -9.69 1.37 -0.07
CA ARG A 87 -9.09 0.80 1.14
C ARG A 87 -7.56 0.74 1.05
N TYR A 88 -7.03 0.30 -0.09
CA TYR A 88 -5.58 0.28 -0.31
C TYR A 88 -4.97 1.69 -0.27
N GLU A 89 -5.60 2.68 -0.92
CA GLU A 89 -5.15 4.07 -0.91
C GLU A 89 -5.15 4.65 0.51
N LYS A 90 -6.24 4.44 1.28
CA LYS A 90 -6.32 4.87 2.68
C LYS A 90 -5.27 4.18 3.57
N ALA A 91 -4.99 2.90 3.34
CA ALA A 91 -3.92 2.21 4.06
C ALA A 91 -2.54 2.79 3.70
N LYS A 92 -2.33 3.09 2.41
CA LYS A 92 -1.09 3.69 1.90
C LYS A 92 -0.84 5.09 2.46
N THR A 93 -1.87 5.91 2.67
CA THR A 93 -1.72 7.23 3.32
C THR A 93 -1.33 7.11 4.80
N ASN A 94 -1.67 5.99 5.44
CA ASN A 94 -1.28 5.71 6.81
C ASN A 94 0.12 5.11 6.93
N CYS A 95 0.75 4.74 5.80
CA CYS A 95 2.12 4.26 5.79
C CYS A 95 3.09 5.44 5.94
N GLY A 96 4.16 5.21 6.71
CA GLY A 96 5.23 6.18 6.92
C GLY A 96 5.19 6.85 8.30
N ALA A 97 6.30 7.49 8.66
CA ALA A 97 6.42 8.18 9.93
C ALA A 97 5.58 9.47 9.92
N LYS A 98 4.71 9.62 10.92
CA LYS A 98 3.99 10.90 11.14
C LYS A 98 5.01 12.01 11.41
N THR A 99 4.74 13.19 10.88
CA THR A 99 5.64 14.33 11.05
C THR A 99 5.46 14.90 12.46
N LYS A 100 6.54 15.16 13.20
CA LYS A 100 6.51 15.87 14.51
C LYS A 100 6.25 17.38 14.38
N LEU A 101 5.84 17.86 13.20
CA LEU A 101 5.70 19.28 12.90
C LEU A 101 4.30 19.72 13.32
N ASP A 102 4.24 20.50 14.40
CA ASP A 102 3.03 21.19 14.82
C ASP A 102 2.89 22.55 14.12
N ASP A 103 1.67 23.09 14.04
CA ASP A 103 1.41 24.36 13.36
C ASP A 103 2.02 25.55 14.12
N THR A 104 2.01 25.51 15.46
CA THR A 104 2.66 26.53 16.29
C THR A 104 4.18 26.52 16.09
N MET A 105 4.77 25.32 16.03
CA MET A 105 6.18 25.08 15.77
C MET A 105 6.57 25.53 14.37
N ARG A 106 5.72 25.30 13.37
CA ARG A 106 5.94 25.77 12.01
C ARG A 106 6.06 27.30 11.96
N ARG A 107 5.09 28.01 12.54
CA ARG A 107 5.05 29.49 12.52
C ARG A 107 6.29 30.11 13.16
N THR A 108 6.65 29.62 14.34
CA THR A 108 7.84 30.06 15.08
C THR A 108 9.13 29.77 14.32
N ILE A 109 9.27 28.59 13.70
CA ILE A 109 10.44 28.29 12.86
C ILE A 109 10.51 29.26 11.67
N VAL A 110 9.41 29.54 10.98
CA VAL A 110 9.38 30.48 9.84
C VAL A 110 9.78 31.89 10.28
N GLU A 111 9.23 32.37 11.39
CA GLU A 111 9.55 33.69 11.95
C GLU A 111 11.05 33.81 12.27
N LYS A 112 11.63 32.81 12.96
CA LYS A 112 13.05 32.82 13.32
C LYS A 112 13.96 32.67 12.11
N LEU A 113 13.59 31.84 11.13
CA LEU A 113 14.32 31.76 9.87
C LEU A 113 14.35 33.12 9.18
N ARG A 114 13.21 33.81 9.05
CA ARG A 114 13.14 35.17 8.47
C ARG A 114 13.97 36.19 9.25
N ALA A 115 14.11 36.02 10.56
CA ALA A 115 15.03 36.80 11.38
C ALA A 115 16.52 36.40 11.21
N THR A 116 16.86 35.62 10.19
CA THR A 116 18.22 35.13 9.85
C THR A 116 18.84 34.15 10.85
N TRP A 117 18.02 33.51 11.70
CA TRP A 117 18.52 32.48 12.60
C TRP A 117 18.85 31.20 11.84
N SER A 118 19.93 30.53 12.23
CA SER A 118 20.27 29.21 11.70
C SER A 118 19.35 28.12 12.30
N PRO A 119 19.06 27.04 11.55
CA PRO A 119 18.34 25.89 12.10
C PRO A 119 18.97 25.31 13.38
N GLU A 120 20.30 25.35 13.49
CA GLU A 120 21.03 24.95 14.69
C GLU A 120 20.71 25.84 15.90
N GLN A 121 20.65 27.17 15.71
CA GLN A 121 20.25 28.12 16.76
C GLN A 121 18.79 27.96 17.17
N ILE A 122 17.89 27.74 16.21
CA ILE A 122 16.45 27.55 16.47
C ILE A 122 16.26 26.30 17.34
N VAL A 123 16.90 25.18 16.96
CA VAL A 123 16.82 23.95 17.75
C VAL A 123 17.48 24.12 19.11
N GLY A 124 18.70 24.64 19.16
CA GLY A 124 19.46 24.78 20.42
C GLY A 124 18.76 25.65 21.46
N ARG A 125 18.01 26.67 21.04
CA ARG A 125 17.35 27.61 21.95
C ARG A 125 15.89 27.28 22.26
N LEU A 126 15.13 26.78 21.29
CA LEU A 126 13.67 26.61 21.45
C LEU A 126 13.22 25.15 21.54
N TYR A 127 13.98 24.23 20.95
CA TYR A 127 13.52 22.85 20.75
C TYR A 127 14.58 21.79 21.07
N ALA A 128 15.51 22.11 21.99
CA ALA A 128 16.52 21.19 22.45
C ALA A 128 15.86 19.91 22.98
N GLY A 129 16.35 18.74 22.52
CA GLY A 129 15.77 17.43 22.87
C GLY A 129 14.44 17.06 22.19
N LYS A 130 13.73 18.01 21.56
CA LYS A 130 12.45 17.75 20.87
C LYS A 130 12.65 17.39 19.39
N ILE A 131 13.52 18.13 18.70
CA ILE A 131 13.85 17.92 17.28
C ILE A 131 15.35 18.11 17.05
N ALA A 132 15.88 17.48 16.00
CA ALA A 132 17.25 17.75 15.52
C ALA A 132 17.24 18.85 14.45
N PHE A 133 18.32 19.63 14.32
CA PHE A 133 18.42 20.70 13.31
C PHE A 133 18.31 20.16 11.86
N SER A 134 18.77 18.92 11.62
CA SER A 134 18.60 18.21 10.35
C SER A 134 17.13 18.01 9.97
N THR A 135 16.23 17.95 10.95
CA THR A 135 14.79 17.82 10.73
C THR A 135 14.19 19.09 10.17
N ILE A 136 14.65 20.27 10.59
CA ILE A 136 14.23 21.56 10.01
C ILE A 136 14.63 21.61 8.53
N TYR A 137 15.87 21.25 8.20
CA TYR A 137 16.30 21.18 6.79
C TYR A 137 15.45 20.19 5.98
N ARG A 138 15.17 18.99 6.52
CA ARG A 138 14.30 18.00 5.87
C ARG A 138 12.89 18.56 5.61
N TRP A 139 12.35 19.35 6.54
CA TRP A 139 11.03 19.96 6.38
C TRP A 139 11.01 21.07 5.32
N ILE A 140 12.06 21.90 5.25
CA ILE A 140 12.21 22.92 4.20
C ILE A 140 12.26 22.24 2.82
N TYR A 141 13.14 21.26 2.64
CA TYR A 141 13.30 20.58 1.35
C TYR A 141 12.09 19.75 0.93
N ALA A 142 11.33 19.23 1.91
CA ALA A 142 10.11 18.50 1.61
C ALA A 142 8.88 19.43 1.40
N GLY A 143 9.08 20.75 1.32
CA GLY A 143 8.01 21.73 1.12
C GLY A 143 7.03 21.84 2.29
N ARG A 144 7.40 21.32 3.48
CA ARG A 144 6.57 21.43 4.69
C ARG A 144 6.75 22.76 5.40
N ILE A 145 7.80 23.51 5.10
CA ILE A 145 8.01 24.86 5.61
C ILE A 145 8.37 25.72 4.40
N ASP A 146 7.53 26.69 4.09
CA ASP A 146 7.72 27.56 2.94
C ASP A 146 8.56 28.79 3.34
N VAL A 147 9.83 28.75 2.94
CA VAL A 147 10.79 29.84 3.17
C VAL A 147 11.76 29.84 2.01
N PRO A 148 12.08 31.01 1.42
CA PRO A 148 13.06 31.06 0.34
C PRO A 148 14.43 30.64 0.89
N LEU A 149 15.12 29.76 0.14
CA LEU A 149 16.43 29.22 0.53
C LEU A 149 17.48 30.33 0.74
N THR A 150 17.26 31.53 0.20
CA THR A 150 18.08 32.72 0.38
C THR A 150 18.21 33.16 1.84
N VAL A 151 17.21 32.87 2.65
CA VAL A 151 17.15 33.20 4.08
C VAL A 151 18.07 32.27 4.90
N LEU A 152 18.41 31.10 4.38
CA LEU A 152 19.37 30.20 5.03
C LEU A 152 20.79 30.72 4.84
N ARG A 153 21.60 30.66 5.92
CA ARG A 153 23.01 31.11 5.91
C ARG A 153 23.85 30.58 4.73
N GLN A 154 23.62 29.33 4.32
CA GLN A 154 24.35 28.71 3.21
C GLN A 154 23.58 28.67 1.88
N LYS A 155 22.44 29.35 1.79
CA LYS A 155 21.64 29.48 0.56
C LYS A 155 21.33 28.14 -0.14
N GLY A 156 21.18 27.06 0.63
CA GLY A 156 20.90 25.72 0.08
C GLY A 156 22.11 24.93 -0.44
N LYS A 157 23.35 25.46 -0.39
CA LYS A 157 24.55 24.80 -0.94
C LYS A 157 24.90 23.44 -0.32
N ARG A 158 24.30 23.08 0.82
CA ARG A 158 24.55 21.83 1.57
C ARG A 158 23.67 20.65 1.15
N GLN A 159 22.91 20.76 0.06
CA GLN A 159 22.04 19.66 -0.36
C GLN A 159 22.89 18.45 -0.78
N LYS A 160 22.86 17.39 0.02
CA LYS A 160 23.39 16.08 -0.39
C LYS A 160 22.53 15.54 -1.54
N PRO A 161 23.11 14.80 -2.50
CA PRO A 161 22.35 14.13 -3.54
C PRO A 161 21.25 13.27 -2.91
N THR A 162 20.06 13.30 -3.49
CA THR A 162 18.98 12.39 -3.09
C THR A 162 19.42 10.96 -3.35
N GLU A 163 19.35 10.09 -2.34
CA GLU A 163 19.72 8.69 -2.47
C GLU A 163 18.77 7.97 -3.45
N THR A 164 19.32 7.44 -4.55
CA THR A 164 18.55 6.83 -5.66
C THR A 164 18.38 5.31 -5.53
N ARG A 165 18.90 4.69 -4.47
CA ARG A 165 18.84 3.22 -4.34
C ARG A 165 17.40 2.75 -4.13
N GLY A 166 16.93 1.87 -5.02
CA GLY A 166 15.60 1.23 -4.94
C GLY A 166 14.45 2.00 -5.59
N ARG A 167 14.74 2.94 -6.50
CA ARG A 167 13.73 3.58 -7.35
C ARG A 167 13.44 2.79 -8.61
#